data_AF-A0A2V8T1E5-F1
#
_entry.id   AF-A0A2V8T1E5-F1
#
_cell.length_a   1.000
_cell.length_b   1.000
_cell.length_c   1.000
_cell.angle_alpha   90.00
_cell.angle_beta   90.00
_cell.angle_gamma   90.00
#
_symmetry.space_group_name_H-M   'P 1'
#
loop_
_entity.id
_entity.type
_entity.pdbx_description
1 polymer ?
#
loop_
_entity_poly.entity_id
_entity_poly.type
_entity_poly.pdbx_seq_one_letter_code
_entity_poly.pdbx_strand_id
1 'polypeptide(L)'
;MRRRPPLAWVPADQRRKDKESSPYINHPIEVAKLLHTVGEVSDMPALVAALLHDTIEDTKSSPDEIRSLFGEPVLSLVLEVTDGDRSKKIAYIEADALM
;
A
#
# COMPACT_ATOMS: atom_id res chain seq x y z
N MET A 1 -7.43 21.81 13.13
CA MET A 1 -6.94 20.66 12.33
C MET A 1 -7.82 19.44 12.55
N ARG A 2 -8.59 19.00 11.53
CA ARG A 2 -9.34 17.74 11.61
C ARG A 2 -8.37 16.58 11.35
N ARG A 3 -8.05 15.79 12.38
CA ARG A 3 -7.34 14.52 12.21
C ARG A 3 -8.24 13.60 11.38
N ARG A 4 -7.85 13.33 10.13
CA ARG A 4 -8.55 12.35 9.30
C ARG A 4 -8.31 10.95 9.90
N PRO A 5 -9.33 10.10 9.99
CA PRO A 5 -9.16 8.74 10.50
C PRO A 5 -8.30 7.91 9.53
N PRO A 6 -7.61 6.86 10.03
CA PRO A 6 -6.64 6.07 9.27
C PRO A 6 -7.24 5.27 8.09
N LEU A 7 -8.55 5.38 7.84
CA LEU A 7 -9.27 4.67 6.77
C LEU A 7 -9.78 5.61 5.66
N ALA A 8 -9.39 6.89 5.66
CA ALA A 8 -9.90 7.90 4.73
C ALA A 8 -9.21 7.92 3.34
N TRP A 9 -8.35 6.95 3.05
CA TRP A 9 -7.40 6.97 1.93
C TRP A 9 -7.84 6.17 0.71
N VAL A 10 -8.75 5.20 0.92
CA VAL A 10 -9.47 4.55 -0.18
C VAL A 10 -10.66 5.46 -0.50
N PRO A 11 -10.72 6.10 -1.69
CA PRO A 11 -11.89 6.87 -2.07
C PRO A 11 -13.14 5.98 -1.93
N ALA A 12 -14.15 6.43 -1.20
CA ALA A 12 -15.39 5.66 -0.97
C ALA A 12 -16.13 5.33 -2.28
N ASP A 13 -15.73 5.98 -3.37
CA ASP A 13 -16.14 5.91 -4.75
C ASP A 13 -15.21 5.06 -5.64
N GLN A 14 -14.13 4.51 -5.10
CA GLN A 14 -13.29 3.56 -5.82
C GLN A 14 -14.01 2.22 -5.92
N ARG A 15 -14.22 1.79 -7.16
CA ARG A 15 -15.05 0.65 -7.54
C ARG A 15 -14.23 -0.25 -8.47
N ARG A 16 -14.32 -1.56 -8.30
CA ARG A 16 -13.68 -2.51 -9.22
C ARG A 16 -14.28 -2.33 -10.64
N LYS A 17 -13.50 -2.62 -11.68
CA LYS A 17 -13.99 -2.74 -13.08
C LYS A 17 -14.75 -4.06 -13.31
N ASP A 18 -15.51 -4.52 -12.33
CA ASP A 18 -16.40 -5.67 -12.42
C ASP A 18 -17.84 -5.18 -12.69
N LYS A 19 -18.72 -6.10 -13.13
CA LYS A 19 -20.11 -5.79 -13.46
C LYS A 19 -20.89 -5.15 -12.31
N GLU A 20 -20.46 -5.38 -11.06
CA GLU A 20 -21.14 -4.91 -9.85
C GLU A 20 -20.52 -3.66 -9.22
N SER A 21 -19.36 -3.18 -9.72
CA SER A 21 -18.66 -2.04 -9.14
C SER A 21 -18.44 -2.25 -7.63
N SER A 22 -17.78 -3.35 -7.26
CA SER A 22 -17.57 -3.66 -5.84
C SER A 22 -16.62 -2.65 -5.17
N PRO A 23 -16.76 -2.33 -3.86
CA PRO A 23 -15.84 -1.42 -3.15
C PRO A 23 -14.39 -1.91 -3.24
N TYR A 24 -13.46 -1.03 -3.63
CA TYR A 24 -12.06 -1.38 -3.92
C TYR A 24 -11.30 -1.98 -2.73
N ILE A 25 -11.72 -1.65 -1.50
CA ILE A 25 -11.09 -2.15 -0.27
C ILE A 25 -11.15 -3.68 -0.11
N ASN A 26 -12.07 -4.36 -0.80
CA ASN A 26 -12.18 -5.81 -0.72
C ASN A 26 -10.95 -6.52 -1.30
N HIS A 27 -10.35 -5.98 -2.37
CA HIS A 27 -9.21 -6.62 -3.02
C HIS A 27 -7.95 -6.64 -2.13
N PRO A 28 -7.47 -5.51 -1.59
CA PRO A 28 -6.32 -5.55 -0.69
C PRO A 28 -6.56 -6.38 0.58
N ILE A 29 -7.81 -6.39 1.09
CA ILE A 29 -8.19 -7.24 2.23
C ILE A 29 -8.10 -8.73 1.87
N GLU A 30 -8.59 -9.13 0.70
CA GLU A 30 -8.50 -10.53 0.23
C GLU A 30 -7.05 -10.97 0.05
N VAL A 31 -6.20 -10.11 -0.51
CA VAL A 31 -4.76 -10.39 -0.66
C VAL A 31 -4.08 -10.57 0.69
N ALA A 32 -4.27 -9.62 1.62
CA ALA A 32 -3.67 -9.71 2.96
C ALA A 32 -4.18 -10.94 3.73
N LYS A 33 -5.46 -11.29 3.60
CA LYS A 33 -6.01 -12.52 4.17
C LYS A 33 -5.36 -13.76 3.58
N LEU A 34 -5.21 -13.85 2.26
CA LEU A 34 -4.57 -14.99 1.60
C LEU A 34 -3.11 -15.15 2.01
N LEU A 35 -2.36 -14.05 2.12
CA LEU A 35 -0.98 -14.08 2.63
C LEU A 35 -0.92 -14.64 4.04
N HIS A 36 -1.86 -14.26 4.91
CA HIS A 36 -1.89 -14.76 6.27
C HIS A 36 -2.34 -16.23 6.38
N THR A 37 -3.40 -16.61 5.69
CA THR A 37 -4.04 -17.92 5.87
C THR A 37 -3.44 -19.03 5.01
N VAL A 38 -2.95 -18.70 3.81
CA VAL A 38 -2.37 -19.66 2.86
C VAL A 38 -0.86 -19.50 2.79
N GLY A 39 -0.37 -18.26 2.75
CA GLY A 39 1.07 -17.98 2.74
C GLY A 39 1.75 -18.08 4.10
N GLU A 40 0.98 -18.29 5.17
CA GLU A 40 1.45 -18.34 6.57
C GLU A 40 2.28 -17.09 6.98
N VAL A 41 2.05 -15.97 6.30
CA VAL A 41 2.75 -14.71 6.57
C VAL A 41 2.19 -14.12 7.86
N SER A 42 3.07 -13.91 8.83
CA SER A 42 2.78 -13.25 10.11
C SER A 42 3.58 -11.96 10.30
N ASP A 43 4.44 -11.62 9.35
CA ASP A 43 5.20 -10.38 9.35
C ASP A 43 4.26 -9.18 9.14
N MET A 44 4.21 -8.30 10.14
CA MET A 44 3.30 -7.16 10.13
C MET A 44 3.60 -6.17 9.00
N PRO A 45 4.85 -5.76 8.73
CA PRO A 45 5.18 -4.95 7.57
C PRO A 45 4.68 -5.54 6.25
N ALA A 46 4.86 -6.84 6.02
CA ALA A 46 4.37 -7.52 4.81
C ALA A 46 2.84 -7.50 4.68
N LEU A 47 2.11 -7.77 5.76
CA LEU A 47 0.65 -7.74 5.73
C LEU A 47 0.11 -6.32 5.54
N VAL A 48 0.75 -5.31 6.13
CA VAL A 48 0.39 -3.90 5.93
C VAL A 48 0.72 -3.47 4.49
N ALA A 49 1.88 -3.86 3.95
CA ALA A 49 2.23 -3.57 2.57
C ALA A 49 1.25 -4.20 1.58
N ALA A 50 0.77 -5.42 1.85
CA ALA A 50 -0.27 -6.06 1.06
C ALA A 50 -1.61 -5.29 1.06
N LEU A 51 -1.97 -4.67 2.18
CA LEU A 51 -3.15 -3.80 2.25
C LEU A 51 -2.96 -2.48 1.48
N LEU A 52 -1.71 -2.05 1.28
CA LEU A 52 -1.36 -0.77 0.67
C LEU A 52 -0.83 -0.88 -0.76
N HIS A 53 -0.66 -2.09 -1.31
CA HIS A 53 0.11 -2.31 -2.55
C HIS A 53 -0.35 -1.45 -3.74
N ASP A 54 -1.66 -1.30 -3.92
CA ASP A 54 -2.25 -0.52 -5.01
C ASP A 54 -2.42 0.98 -4.69
N THR A 55 -2.10 1.42 -3.47
CA THR A 55 -2.44 2.79 -3.03
C THR A 55 -1.62 3.86 -3.75
N ILE A 56 -0.35 3.61 -4.07
CA ILE A 56 0.47 4.58 -4.82
C ILE A 56 0.02 4.66 -6.28
N GLU A 57 -0.41 3.54 -6.87
CA GLU A 57 -0.80 3.47 -8.28
C GLU A 57 -2.19 4.03 -8.54
N ASP A 58 -3.16 3.60 -7.72
CA ASP A 58 -4.57 3.83 -7.98
C ASP A 58 -5.13 5.04 -7.22
N THR A 59 -4.34 5.66 -6.34
CA THR A 59 -4.76 6.82 -5.56
C THR A 59 -3.75 7.97 -5.63
N LYS A 60 -4.04 9.07 -4.94
CA LYS A 60 -3.14 10.24 -4.84
C LYS A 60 -2.15 10.14 -3.67
N SER A 61 -2.00 8.95 -3.08
CA SER A 61 -1.10 8.71 -1.94
C SER A 61 0.35 8.82 -2.40
N SER A 62 1.20 9.45 -1.59
CA SER A 62 2.63 9.58 -1.89
C SER A 62 3.49 8.60 -1.08
N PRO A 63 4.68 8.22 -1.58
CA PRO A 63 5.67 7.45 -0.82
C PRO A 63 5.97 8.07 0.56
N ASP A 64 6.11 9.40 0.63
CA ASP A 64 6.37 10.12 1.87
C ASP A 64 5.24 10.00 2.90
N GLU A 65 3.99 9.97 2.43
CA GLU A 65 2.82 9.80 3.29
C GLU A 65 2.80 8.39 3.89
N ILE A 66 3.09 7.36 3.09
CA ILE A 66 3.18 5.97 3.56
C ILE A 66 4.30 5.83 4.59
N ARG A 67 5.49 6.38 4.30
CA ARG A 67 6.61 6.38 5.24
C ARG A 67 6.26 7.05 6.57
N SER A 68 5.62 8.22 6.52
CA SER A 68 5.25 8.96 7.74
C SER A 68 4.21 8.24 8.59
N LEU A 69 3.33 7.42 7.99
CA LEU A 69 2.23 6.76 8.69
C LEU A 69 2.57 5.34 9.15
N PHE A 70 3.35 4.60 8.36
CA PHE A 70 3.58 3.17 8.55
C PHE A 70 5.06 2.81 8.72
N GLY A 71 5.96 3.76 8.50
CA GLY A 71 7.40 3.58 8.62
C GLY A 71 8.06 3.03 7.36
N GLU A 72 9.39 3.04 7.38
CA GLU A 72 10.23 2.65 6.25
C GLU A 72 10.05 1.19 5.79
N PRO A 73 9.96 0.18 6.70
CA PRO A 73 9.81 -1.21 6.27
C PRO A 73 8.57 -1.46 5.41
N VAL A 74 7.47 -0.76 5.71
CA VAL A 74 6.23 -0.83 4.92
C VAL A 74 6.40 -0.11 3.59
N LEU A 75 6.99 1.09 3.59
CA LEU A 75 7.23 1.83 2.35
C LEU A 75 8.07 1.01 1.37
N SER A 76 9.18 0.43 1.83
CA SER A 76 10.08 -0.37 1.02
C SER A 76 9.33 -1.50 0.29
N LEU A 77 8.53 -2.29 1.03
CA LEU A 77 7.74 -3.37 0.48
C LEU A 77 6.66 -2.87 -0.51
N VAL A 78 5.98 -1.76 -0.19
CA VAL A 78 4.97 -1.18 -1.10
C VAL A 78 5.62 -0.70 -2.40
N LEU A 79 6.80 -0.07 -2.35
CA LEU A 79 7.52 0.38 -3.54
C LEU A 79 8.01 -0.76 -4.43
N GLU A 80 8.35 -1.91 -3.84
CA GLU A 80 8.75 -3.10 -4.60
C GLU A 80 7.61 -3.62 -5.48
N VAL A 81 6.38 -3.57 -4.96
CA VAL A 81 5.19 -4.10 -5.64
C VAL A 81 4.38 -3.07 -6.42
N THR A 82 4.66 -1.77 -6.23
CA THR A 82 4.05 -0.67 -6.99
C THR A 82 4.62 -0.64 -8.41
N ASP A 83 3.84 -0.72 -9.47
CA ASP A 83 4.28 -0.50 -10.84
C ASP A 83 4.71 0.95 -11.10
N GLY A 84 5.89 1.14 -11.68
CA GLY A 84 6.45 2.47 -11.91
C GLY A 84 7.90 2.47 -12.36
N ASP A 85 8.40 3.68 -12.69
CA ASP A 85 9.78 3.89 -13.12
C ASP A 85 10.76 3.40 -12.05
N ARG A 86 11.48 2.32 -12.38
CA ARG A 86 12.46 1.66 -11.52
C ARG A 86 13.54 2.63 -11.03
N SER A 87 13.89 3.65 -11.82
CA SER A 87 14.89 4.65 -11.46
C SER A 87 14.43 5.51 -10.28
N LYS A 88 13.14 5.83 -10.22
CA LYS A 88 12.55 6.59 -9.11
C LYS A 88 12.45 5.74 -7.85
N LYS A 89 12.11 4.45 -8.00
CA LYS A 89 12.08 3.50 -6.87
C LYS A 89 13.45 3.36 -6.21
N ILE A 90 14.50 3.19 -7.04
CA ILE A 90 15.88 3.11 -6.56
C ILE A 90 16.29 4.38 -5.81
N ALA A 91 15.86 5.56 -6.25
CA ALA A 91 16.17 6.81 -5.55
C ALA A 91 15.57 6.87 -4.13
N TYR A 92 14.39 6.27 -3.89
CA TYR A 92 13.82 6.18 -2.54
C TYR A 92 14.54 5.14 -1.68
N ILE A 93 14.94 4.01 -2.26
CA ILE A 93 15.63 2.93 -1.56
C ILE A 93 17.08 3.32 -1.21
N GLU A 94 17.81 3.97 -2.12
CA GLU A 94 19.19 4.39 -1.87
C GLU A 94 19.31 5.60 -0.93
N ALA A 95 18.26 6.42 -0.82
CA ALA A 95 18.22 7.51 0.16
C ALA A 95 18.30 7.00 1.62
N ASP A 96 17.96 5.73 1.86
CA ASP A 96 18.02 5.06 3.16
C ASP A 96 19.38 4.39 3.43
N ALA A 97 20.08 3.93 2.39
CA ALA A 97 21.42 3.34 2.52
C ALA A 97 22.51 4.37 2.93
N LEU A 98 22.15 5.65 3.03
CA LEU A 98 23.03 6.79 3.30
C LEU A 98 22.71 7.54 4.62
N MET A 99 21.73 7.09 5.41
CA MET A 99 21.49 7.56 6.79
C MET A 99 22.03 6.56 7.83
#